data_AF-A0A370X0P5-F1
#
_entry.id   AF-A0A370X0P5-F1
#
_cell.length_a   1.000
_cell.length_b   1.000
_cell.length_c   1.000
_cell.angle_alpha   90.00
_cell.angle_beta   90.00
_cell.angle_gamma   90.00
#
_symmetry.space_group_name_H-M   'P 1'
#
loop_
_entity.id
_entity.type
_entity.pdbx_description
1 polymer ?
#
loop_
_entity_poly.entity_id
_entity_poly.type
_entity_poly.pdbx_seq_one_letter_code
_entity_poly.pdbx_strand_id
1 'polypeptide(L)'
;MNNPTHNLLNAGNYVLSQDHYDDLCAIRDKLLLMAQLAGTATTNGDHDTILFIRRSLIGQLFADLSFQMGDVLDTVKHTTTRVDPGHAH
;
A
#
# COMPACT_ATOMS: atom_id res chain seq x y z
N MET A 1 -29.86 11.72 -18.27
CA MET A 1 -28.90 12.56 -17.53
C MET A 1 -29.40 12.71 -16.11
N ASN A 2 -28.81 11.99 -15.16
CA ASN A 2 -28.93 12.26 -13.72
C ASN A 2 -27.54 11.99 -13.14
N ASN A 3 -26.77 13.06 -12.93
CA ASN A 3 -25.50 13.02 -12.22
C ASN A 3 -25.82 13.06 -10.73
N PRO A 4 -25.58 11.99 -9.95
CA PRO A 4 -25.52 12.16 -8.51
C PRO A 4 -24.18 12.82 -8.21
N THR A 5 -24.26 14.07 -7.77
CA THR A 5 -23.19 14.84 -7.17
C THR A 5 -22.36 13.93 -6.26
N HIS A 6 -21.12 13.67 -6.69
CA HIS A 6 -20.06 13.13 -5.86
C HIS A 6 -19.93 14.03 -4.62
N ASN A 7 -20.52 13.58 -3.51
CA ASN A 7 -20.22 14.12 -2.19
C ASN A 7 -18.78 13.72 -1.84
N LEU A 8 -17.84 14.51 -2.36
CA LEU A 8 -16.38 14.38 -2.19
C LEU A 8 -15.91 14.65 -0.75
N LEU A 9 -16.82 14.86 0.22
CA LEU A 9 -16.51 15.31 1.58
C LEU A 9 -17.39 14.63 2.65
N ASN A 10 -17.73 13.35 2.50
CA ASN A 10 -18.19 12.55 3.64
C ASN A 10 -17.09 11.57 4.05
N ALA A 11 -16.16 12.07 4.87
CA ALA A 11 -14.96 11.38 5.34
C ALA A 11 -15.24 10.22 6.33
N GLY A 12 -16.45 9.63 6.30
CA GLY A 12 -16.88 8.61 7.26
C GLY A 12 -17.40 7.31 6.66
N ASN A 13 -17.39 7.14 5.33
CA ASN A 13 -18.00 5.95 4.72
C ASN A 13 -17.39 5.51 3.37
N TYR A 14 -16.10 5.74 3.17
CA TYR A 14 -15.40 5.12 2.04
C TYR A 14 -15.11 3.65 2.37
N VAL A 15 -16.15 2.82 2.24
CA VAL A 15 -15.97 1.36 2.16
C VAL A 15 -15.27 1.12 0.83
N LEU A 16 -13.97 0.82 0.87
CA LEU A 16 -13.26 0.25 -0.27
C LEU A 16 -14.05 -0.96 -0.76
N SER A 17 -14.39 -1.01 -2.05
CA SER A 17 -14.89 -2.26 -2.62
C SER A 17 -13.82 -3.33 -2.47
N GLN A 18 -14.25 -4.59 -2.38
CA GLN A 18 -13.34 -5.73 -2.23
C GLN A 18 -12.26 -5.72 -3.33
N ASP A 19 -12.66 -5.44 -4.58
CA ASP A 19 -11.74 -5.33 -5.72
C ASP A 19 -10.65 -4.27 -5.51
N HIS A 20 -11.02 -3.08 -5.00
CA HIS A 20 -10.04 -2.03 -4.72
C HIS A 20 -9.13 -2.38 -3.53
N TYR A 21 -9.64 -3.08 -2.52
CA TYR A 21 -8.82 -3.56 -1.41
C TYR A 21 -7.80 -4.62 -1.88
N ASP A 22 -8.23 -5.54 -2.75
CA ASP A 22 -7.37 -6.58 -3.31
C ASP A 22 -6.30 -5.98 -4.24
N ASP A 23 -6.64 -4.97 -5.04
CA ASP A 23 -5.69 -4.21 -5.85
C ASP A 23 -4.62 -3.51 -4.99
N LEU A 24 -5.03 -2.89 -3.88
CA LEU A 24 -4.10 -2.25 -2.95
C LEU A 24 -3.19 -3.28 -2.24
N CYS A 25 -3.71 -4.47 -1.91
CA CYS A 25 -2.90 -5.58 -1.42
C CYS A 25 -1.86 -6.02 -2.47
N ALA A 26 -2.27 -6.16 -3.74
CA ALA A 26 -1.37 -6.50 -4.83
C ALA A 26 -0.28 -5.43 -5.06
N ILE A 27 -0.63 -4.15 -4.91
CA ILE A 27 0.34 -3.03 -4.99
C ILE A 27 1.34 -3.12 -3.83
N ARG A 28 0.87 -3.34 -2.59
CA ARG A 28 1.75 -3.53 -1.41
C ARG A 28 2.76 -4.65 -1.65
N ASP A 29 2.29 -5.79 -2.16
CA ASP A 29 3.14 -6.97 -2.37
C ASP A 29 4.17 -6.74 -3.48
N LYS A 30 3.79 -6.04 -4.56
CA LYS A 30 4.72 -5.62 -5.61
C LYS A 30 5.78 -4.66 -5.10
N LEU A 31 5.42 -3.70 -4.24
CA LEU A 31 6.38 -2.80 -3.61
C LEU A 31 7.39 -3.58 -2.76
N LEU A 32 6.93 -4.54 -1.96
CA LEU A 32 7.82 -5.39 -1.16
C LEU A 32 8.77 -6.22 -2.04
N LEU A 33 8.27 -6.78 -3.14
CA LEU A 33 9.10 -7.51 -4.10
C LEU A 33 10.17 -6.61 -4.72
N MET A 34 9.80 -5.38 -5.11
CA MET A 34 10.74 -4.40 -5.66
C MET A 34 11.81 -3.99 -4.63
N ALA A 35 11.45 -3.89 -3.35
CA ALA A 35 12.39 -3.65 -2.26
C ALA A 35 13.43 -4.78 -2.15
N GLN A 36 12.97 -6.04 -2.19
CA GLN A 36 13.85 -7.21 -2.14
C GLN A 36 14.78 -7.29 -3.35
N LEU A 37 14.27 -7.06 -4.56
CA LEU A 37 15.07 -7.05 -5.79
C LEU A 37 16.12 -5.93 -5.81
N ALA A 38 15.81 -4.80 -5.18
CA ALA A 38 16.77 -3.72 -5.02
C ALA A 38 17.89 -4.12 -4.04
N GLY A 39 17.58 -4.81 -2.94
CA GLY A 39 18.55 -5.20 -1.90
C GLY A 39 19.46 -6.39 -2.22
N THR A 40 19.12 -7.25 -3.19
CA THR A 40 19.86 -8.51 -3.46
C THR A 40 21.04 -8.39 -4.43
N ALA A 41 21.37 -7.20 -4.94
CA ALA A 41 22.51 -7.05 -5.84
C ALA A 41 23.85 -7.10 -5.09
N THR A 42 24.49 -8.27 -5.14
CA THR A 42 25.86 -8.46 -4.67
C THR A 42 26.82 -7.78 -5.65
N THR A 43 27.42 -6.67 -5.25
CA THR A 43 28.45 -5.99 -6.04
C THR A 43 29.79 -6.72 -5.88
N ASN A 44 30.09 -7.61 -6.82
CA ASN A 44 31.44 -8.14 -7.00
C ASN A 44 32.31 -7.06 -7.67
N GLY A 45 32.85 -6.13 -6.88
CA GLY A 45 33.86 -5.19 -7.37
C GLY A 45 33.64 -3.76 -6.90
N ASP A 46 34.72 -3.19 -6.37
CA ASP A 46 34.90 -1.89 -5.70
C ASP A 46 34.56 -0.64 -6.55
N HIS A 47 33.84 -0.79 -7.67
CA HIS A 47 33.54 0.28 -8.63
C HIS A 47 32.06 0.73 -8.65
N ASP A 48 31.16 -0.01 -8.01
CA ASP A 48 29.71 0.25 -8.08
C ASP A 48 29.12 0.79 -6.76
N THR A 49 29.92 1.29 -5.83
CA THR A 49 29.48 1.71 -4.49
C THR A 49 28.39 2.80 -4.54
N ILE A 50 28.48 3.75 -5.48
CA ILE A 50 27.44 4.79 -5.67
C ILE A 50 26.14 4.18 -6.22
N LEU A 51 26.24 3.21 -7.14
CA LEU A 51 25.08 2.51 -7.69
C LEU A 51 24.43 1.61 -6.62
N PHE A 52 25.24 0.98 -5.77
CA PHE A 52 24.79 0.20 -4.62
C PHE A 52 24.03 1.06 -3.61
N ILE A 53 24.55 2.25 -3.25
CA ILE A 53 23.87 3.18 -2.33
C ILE A 53 22.53 3.64 -2.93
N ARG A 54 22.52 4.05 -4.20
CA ARG A 54 21.28 4.49 -4.87
C ARG A 54 20.24 3.38 -4.94
N ARG A 55 20.67 2.15 -5.25
CA ARG A 55 19.80 0.98 -5.31
C ARG A 55 19.25 0.61 -3.93
N SER A 56 20.08 0.69 -2.89
CA SER A 56 19.65 0.46 -1.51
C SER A 56 18.60 1.49 -1.07
N LEU A 57 18.78 2.76 -1.41
CA LEU A 57 17.80 3.82 -1.14
C LEU A 57 16.47 3.58 -1.88
N ILE A 58 16.53 3.13 -3.14
CA ILE A 58 15.32 2.74 -3.91
C ILE A 58 14.62 1.56 -3.23
N GLY A 59 15.38 0.55 -2.78
CA GLY A 59 14.83 -0.59 -2.07
C GLY A 59 14.14 -0.21 -0.77
N GLN A 60 14.78 0.69 0.00
CA GLN A 60 14.22 1.22 1.24
C GLN A 60 12.93 2.01 0.98
N LEU A 61 12.90 2.86 -0.04
CA LEU A 61 11.68 3.58 -0.42
C LEU A 61 10.52 2.62 -0.74
N PHE A 62 10.77 1.56 -1.50
CA PHE A 62 9.74 0.58 -1.81
C PHE A 62 9.27 -0.18 -0.57
N ALA A 63 10.17 -0.50 0.36
CA ALA A 63 9.80 -1.14 1.63
C ALA A 63 8.93 -0.22 2.48
N ASP A 64 9.33 1.05 2.65
CA ASP A 64 8.59 2.03 3.45
C ASP A 64 7.18 2.27 2.90
N LEU A 65 7.04 2.37 1.58
CA LEU A 65 5.72 2.50 0.92
C LEU A 65 4.87 1.24 1.09
N SER A 66 5.49 0.05 1.02
CA SER A 66 4.78 -1.22 1.27
C SER A 66 4.24 -1.29 2.71
N PHE A 67 5.07 -0.93 3.70
CA PHE A 67 4.65 -0.94 5.10
C PHE A 67 3.55 0.08 5.39
N GLN A 68 3.69 1.32 4.90
CA GLN A 68 2.65 2.35 5.03
C GLN A 68 1.32 1.90 4.41
N MET A 69 1.37 1.26 3.23
CA MET A 69 0.17 0.70 2.61
C MET A 69 -0.43 -0.43 3.47
N GLY A 70 0.41 -1.26 4.08
CA GLY A 70 -0.01 -2.29 5.04
C GLY A 70 -0.77 -1.71 6.23
N ASP A 71 -0.25 -0.66 6.86
CA ASP A 71 -0.89 0.00 8.01
C ASP A 71 -2.25 0.61 7.65
N VAL A 72 -2.36 1.20 6.45
CA VAL A 72 -3.62 1.74 5.92
C VAL A 72 -4.61 0.61 5.67
N LEU A 73 -4.19 -0.49 5.04
CA LEU A 73 -5.06 -1.64 4.77
C LEU A 73 -5.55 -2.31 6.06
N ASP A 74 -4.70 -2.39 7.08
CA ASP A 74 -5.07 -2.92 8.39
C ASP A 74 -6.10 -2.01 9.08
N THR A 75 -5.87 -0.70 9.04
CA THR A 75 -6.85 0.30 9.53
C THR A 75 -8.20 0.15 8.83
N VAL A 76 -8.20 0.04 7.49
CA VAL A 76 -9.43 -0.18 6.70
C VAL A 76 -10.13 -1.47 7.13
N LYS A 77 -9.40 -2.59 7.20
CA LYS A 77 -9.96 -3.90 7.61
C LYS A 77 -10.58 -3.86 9.00
N HIS A 78 -9.93 -3.19 9.96
CA HIS A 78 -10.43 -3.03 11.31
C HIS A 78 -11.65 -2.09 11.40
N THR A 79 -11.69 -1.03 10.58
CA THR A 79 -12.87 -0.16 10.50
C THR A 79 -14.09 -0.87 9.90
N THR A 80 -13.92 -1.66 8.84
CA THR A 80 -15.01 -2.47 8.25
C THR A 80 -15.56 -3.48 9.25
N THR A 81 -14.68 -4.13 10.02
CA THR A 81 -15.10 -5.12 11.03
C THR A 81 -15.85 -4.48 12.20
N ARG A 82 -15.57 -3.22 12.53
CA ARG A 82 -16.22 -2.50 13.63
C ARG A 82 -17.59 -1.91 13.27
N VAL A 83 -17.91 -1.79 11.99
CA VAL A 83 -19.20 -1.27 11.50
C VAL A 83 -20.31 -2.34 11.55
N ASP A 84 -19.98 -3.60 11.88
CA ASP A 84 -20.97 -4.68 12.01
C ASP A 84 -21.14 -5.20 13.46
N PRO A 85 -21.70 -4.37 14.35
CA PRO A 85 -22.68 -4.89 15.28
C PRO A 85 -23.86 -3.93 15.43
N GLY A 86 -24.96 -4.22 14.75
CA GLY A 86 -26.28 -3.72 15.14
C GLY A 86 -26.89 -2.67 14.22
N HIS A 87 -27.37 -3.11 13.06
CA HIS A 87 -28.61 -2.54 12.51
C HIS A 87 -29.72 -3.59 12.59
N ALA A 88 -30.03 -4.00 13.83
CA ALA A 88 -31.34 -4.50 14.18
C ALA A 88 -32.17 -3.30 14.63
N HIS A 89 -33.04 -2.81 13.76
CA HIS A 89 -34.41 -2.37 14.07
C HIS A 89 -35.16 -2.00 12.79
#